data_AF-A0A1I6FP18-F1
#
_entry.id   AF-A0A1I6FP18-F1
#
_cell.length_a   1.000
_cell.length_b   1.000
_cell.length_c   1.000
_cell.angle_alpha   90.00
_cell.angle_beta   90.00
_cell.angle_gamma   90.00
#
_symmetry.space_group_name_H-M   'P 1'
#
loop_
_entity.id
_entity.type
_entity.pdbx_description
1 polymer ?
#
loop_
_entity_poly.entity_id
_entity_poly.type
_entity_poly.pdbx_seq_one_letter_code
_entity_poly.pdbx_strand_id
1 'polypeptide(L)'
;MQPILITCGLTGLLFAISGYILYRFPPKKRNWWYGYRTAASQKSQEHWDFAQKFSGKLVALWGLVLLALGLFGSLFELPVLLAILSGLFLPLAVCIHLFVATERALREKFPEDS
;
A
#
# COMPACT_ATOMS: atom_id res chain seq x y z
N MET A 1 10.94 -16.29 18.07
CA MET A 1 10.07 -15.69 17.03
C MET A 1 10.99 -15.10 15.97
N GLN A 2 10.85 -15.47 14.70
CA GLN A 2 11.76 -14.97 13.68
C GLN A 2 11.50 -13.48 13.40
N PRO A 3 12.54 -12.63 13.30
CA PRO A 3 12.36 -11.18 13.11
C PRO A 3 11.53 -10.83 11.86
N ILE A 4 11.62 -11.63 10.79
CA ILE A 4 10.91 -11.39 9.53
C ILE A 4 9.38 -11.47 9.66
N LEU A 5 8.87 -12.30 10.59
CA LEU A 5 7.44 -12.41 10.85
C LEU A 5 6.91 -11.12 11.48
N ILE A 6 7.69 -10.54 12.39
CA ILE A 6 7.33 -9.29 13.07
C ILE A 6 7.45 -8.12 12.09
N THR A 7 8.53 -8.04 11.30
CA THR A 7 8.73 -6.92 10.38
C THR A 7 7.80 -7.02 9.17
N CYS A 8 7.96 -8.02 8.31
CA CYS A 8 7.20 -8.14 7.07
C CYS A 8 5.76 -8.60 7.31
N GLY A 9 5.56 -9.55 8.22
CA GLY A 9 4.24 -10.13 8.50
C GLY A 9 3.27 -9.13 9.13
N LEU A 10 3.68 -8.44 10.20
CA LEU A 10 2.83 -7.44 10.85
C LEU A 10 2.57 -6.23 9.93
N THR A 11 3.61 -5.70 9.28
CA THR A 11 3.45 -4.60 8.32
C THR A 11 2.52 -4.99 7.17
N GLY A 12 2.69 -6.20 6.63
CA GLY A 12 1.81 -6.74 5.59
C GLY A 12 0.36 -6.86 6.05
N LEU A 13 0.11 -7.35 7.27
CA LEU A 13 -1.23 -7.43 7.85
C LEU A 13 -1.87 -6.04 7.98
N LEU A 14 -1.13 -5.07 8.50
CA LEU A 14 -1.63 -3.69 8.63
C LEU A 14 -1.94 -3.07 7.27
N PHE A 15 -1.09 -3.31 6.25
CA PHE A 15 -1.34 -2.86 4.88
C PHE A 15 -2.57 -3.55 4.28
N ALA A 16 -2.72 -4.86 4.46
CA ALA A 16 -3.87 -5.61 3.97
C ALA A 16 -5.18 -5.05 4.52
N ILE A 17 -5.23 -4.83 5.85
CA ILE A 17 -6.41 -4.29 6.54
C ILE A 17 -6.68 -2.84 6.12
N SER A 18 -5.67 -1.96 6.20
CA SER A 18 -5.83 -0.53 5.88
C SER A 18 -6.20 -0.31 4.41
N GLY A 19 -5.56 -1.04 3.49
CA GLY A 19 -5.89 -1.04 2.07
C GLY A 19 -7.30 -1.53 1.81
N TYR A 20 -7.72 -2.61 2.47
CA TYR A 20 -9.08 -3.13 2.33
C TYR A 20 -10.12 -2.14 2.83
N ILE A 21 -9.88 -1.50 3.99
CA ILE A 21 -10.76 -0.44 4.52
C ILE A 21 -10.84 0.71 3.51
N LEU A 22 -9.70 1.17 2.97
CA LEU A 22 -9.69 2.26 2.01
C LEU A 22 -10.41 1.91 0.70
N TYR A 23 -10.25 0.68 0.22
CA TYR A 23 -10.92 0.20 -0.99
C TYR A 23 -12.43 0.04 -0.81
N ARG A 24 -12.86 -0.52 0.32
CA ARG A 24 -14.27 -0.89 0.58
C ARG A 24 -15.09 0.25 1.16
N PHE A 25 -14.45 1.11 1.94
CA PHE A 25 -15.04 2.26 2.62
C PHE A 25 -14.21 3.53 2.33
N PRO A 26 -14.05 3.91 1.04
CA PRO A 26 -13.32 5.12 0.72
C PRO A 26 -14.04 6.36 1.28
N PRO A 27 -13.30 7.41 1.63
CA PRO A 27 -13.88 8.66 2.08
C PRO A 27 -14.75 9.27 0.98
N LYS A 28 -16.07 9.36 1.23
CA LYS A 28 -17.06 9.88 0.25
C LYS A 28 -16.83 11.33 -0.16
N LYS A 29 -16.10 12.09 0.65
CA LYS A 29 -15.74 13.48 0.38
C LYS A 29 -14.26 13.65 0.66
N ARG A 30 -13.62 14.49 -0.15
CA ARG A 30 -12.26 14.97 0.09
C ARG A 30 -12.19 15.56 1.49
N ASN A 31 -11.34 14.96 2.33
CA ASN A 31 -11.17 15.36 3.73
C ASN A 31 -9.68 15.34 4.10
N TRP A 32 -9.36 15.88 5.27
CA TRP A 32 -7.99 15.95 5.76
C TRP A 32 -7.55 14.70 6.54
N TRP A 33 -8.49 13.91 7.07
CA TRP A 33 -8.23 12.87 8.07
C TRP A 33 -7.64 11.59 7.50
N TYR A 34 -8.14 11.11 6.36
CA TYR A 34 -7.63 9.87 5.75
C TYR A 34 -7.87 9.80 4.24
N GLY A 35 -7.07 8.95 3.59
CA GLY A 35 -7.11 8.68 2.15
C GLY A 35 -5.79 8.96 1.45
N TYR A 36 -5.71 8.56 0.18
CA TYR A 36 -4.61 8.83 -0.72
C TYR A 36 -4.69 10.27 -1.23
N ARG A 37 -3.69 11.08 -0.88
CA ARG A 37 -3.74 12.54 -0.97
C ARG A 37 -2.54 13.07 -1.75
N THR A 38 -2.74 13.32 -3.03
CA THR A 38 -1.79 13.99 -3.92
C THR A 38 -2.49 15.12 -4.65
N ALA A 39 -1.72 16.02 -5.27
CA ALA A 39 -2.28 17.12 -6.04
C ALA A 39 -3.20 16.59 -7.16
N ALA A 40 -2.82 15.50 -7.82
CA ALA A 40 -3.64 14.82 -8.82
C ALA A 40 -4.91 14.21 -8.22
N SER A 41 -4.82 13.49 -7.09
CA SER A 41 -6.00 12.87 -6.48
C SER A 41 -7.01 13.88 -5.93
N GLN A 42 -6.59 15.12 -5.71
CA GLN A 42 -7.42 16.17 -5.14
C GLN A 42 -8.00 17.14 -6.18
N LYS A 43 -7.86 16.92 -7.49
CA LYS A 43 -8.41 17.85 -8.52
C LYS A 43 -9.94 17.90 -8.50
N SER A 44 -10.59 16.76 -8.67
CA SER A 44 -12.06 16.63 -8.62
C SER A 44 -12.51 15.50 -7.69
N GLN A 45 -13.82 15.41 -7.42
CA GLN A 45 -14.37 14.29 -6.65
C GLN A 45 -14.18 12.96 -7.39
N GLU A 46 -14.19 12.97 -8.72
CA GLU A 46 -13.92 11.77 -9.54
C GLU A 46 -12.47 11.29 -9.42
N HIS A 47 -11.50 12.23 -9.43
CA HIS A 47 -10.10 11.92 -9.16
C HIS A 47 -9.93 11.31 -7.78
N TRP A 48 -10.59 11.91 -6.78
CA TRP A 48 -10.55 11.45 -5.41
C TRP A 48 -11.08 10.02 -5.32
N ASP A 49 -12.30 9.76 -5.78
CA ASP A 49 -12.95 8.46 -5.70
C ASP A 49 -12.17 7.36 -6.41
N PHE A 50 -11.60 7.68 -7.58
CA PHE A 50 -10.73 6.77 -8.30
C PHE A 50 -9.45 6.46 -7.55
N ALA A 51 -8.74 7.49 -7.07
CA ALA A 51 -7.49 7.33 -6.35
C ALA A 51 -7.67 6.49 -5.08
N GLN A 52 -8.73 6.73 -4.30
CA GLN A 52 -8.99 5.96 -3.08
C GLN A 52 -9.20 4.47 -3.37
N LYS A 53 -10.03 4.15 -4.36
CA LYS A 53 -10.28 2.75 -4.74
C LYS A 53 -9.04 2.08 -5.32
N PHE A 54 -8.34 2.76 -6.23
CA PHE A 54 -7.16 2.19 -6.88
C PHE A 54 -6.01 1.95 -5.89
N SER A 55 -5.64 2.99 -5.13
CA SER A 55 -4.61 2.87 -4.10
C SER A 55 -5.00 1.87 -3.03
N GLY A 56 -6.24 1.90 -2.51
CA GLY A 56 -6.70 0.94 -1.51
C GLY A 56 -6.58 -0.50 -1.97
N LYS A 57 -6.95 -0.79 -3.22
CA LYS A 57 -6.80 -2.13 -3.81
C LYS A 57 -5.32 -2.54 -3.89
N LEU A 58 -4.44 -1.63 -4.30
CA LEU A 58 -3.00 -1.91 -4.37
C LEU A 58 -2.37 -2.12 -2.98
N VAL A 59 -2.67 -1.26 -1.99
CA VAL A 59 -2.20 -1.42 -0.60
C VAL A 59 -2.65 -2.79 -0.09
N ALA A 60 -3.92 -3.15 -0.30
CA ALA A 60 -4.47 -4.41 0.19
C ALA A 60 -3.74 -5.62 -0.41
N LEU A 61 -3.57 -5.62 -1.74
CA LEU A 61 -2.91 -6.71 -2.46
C LEU A 61 -1.45 -6.87 -2.02
N TRP A 62 -0.68 -5.78 -2.00
CA TRP A 62 0.73 -5.82 -1.59
C TRP A 62 0.89 -6.11 -0.10
N GLY A 63 -0.06 -5.70 0.74
CA GLY A 63 -0.13 -6.11 2.14
C GLY A 63 -0.27 -7.62 2.30
N LEU A 64 -1.14 -8.26 1.51
CA LEU A 64 -1.27 -9.73 1.49
C LEU A 64 0.02 -10.41 1.02
N VAL A 65 0.70 -9.85 0.01
CA VAL A 65 2.01 -10.36 -0.45
C VAL A 65 3.05 -10.27 0.65
N LEU A 66 3.18 -9.13 1.33
CA LEU A 66 4.11 -8.95 2.45
C LEU A 66 3.79 -9.87 3.63
N LEU A 67 2.50 -10.07 3.93
CA LEU A 67 2.06 -11.00 4.96
C LEU A 67 2.46 -12.43 4.60
N ALA A 68 2.20 -12.86 3.36
CA ALA A 68 2.62 -14.17 2.89
C ALA A 68 4.15 -14.33 2.99
N LEU A 69 4.93 -13.34 2.55
CA LEU A 69 6.39 -13.36 2.68
C LEU A 69 6.86 -13.45 4.14
N GLY A 70 6.21 -12.74 5.07
CA GLY A 70 6.51 -12.82 6.50
C GLY A 70 6.21 -14.21 7.08
N LEU A 71 5.07 -14.80 6.70
CA LEU A 71 4.67 -16.15 7.14
C LEU A 71 5.59 -17.23 6.55
N PHE A 72 5.81 -17.21 5.24
CA PHE A 72 6.70 -18.17 4.56
C PHE A 72 8.15 -18.01 5.01
N GLY A 73 8.63 -16.76 5.13
CA GLY A 73 9.97 -16.47 5.62
C GLY A 73 10.20 -17.00 7.04
N SER A 74 9.15 -17.03 7.87
CA SER A 74 9.23 -17.55 9.25
C SER A 74 9.48 -19.07 9.34
N LEU A 75 9.29 -19.79 8.23
CA LEU A 75 9.51 -21.24 8.15
C LEU A 75 11.00 -21.60 7.94
N PHE A 76 11.86 -20.64 7.60
CA PHE A 76 13.27 -20.85 7.26
C PHE A 76 14.18 -20.13 8.24
N GLU A 77 15.31 -20.71 8.65
CA GLU A 77 16.28 -20.02 9.51
C GLU A 77 17.06 -18.93 8.74
N LEU A 78 16.45 -17.76 8.63
CA LEU A 78 17.05 -16.60 7.98
C LEU A 78 18.07 -15.91 8.91
N PRO A 79 19.23 -15.48 8.38
CA PRO A 79 20.14 -14.62 9.12
C PRO A 79 19.43 -13.36 9.60
N VAL A 80 19.68 -12.96 10.85
CA VAL A 80 19.03 -11.78 11.47
C VAL A 80 19.19 -10.53 10.63
N LEU A 81 20.39 -10.30 10.07
CA LEU A 81 20.65 -9.16 9.20
C LEU A 81 19.74 -9.16 7.97
N LEU A 82 19.58 -10.30 7.31
CA LEU A 82 18.72 -10.43 6.12
C LEU A 82 17.25 -10.13 6.46
N ALA A 83 16.76 -10.67 7.58
CA ALA A 83 15.40 -10.45 8.05
C ALA A 83 15.10 -8.96 8.40
N ILE A 84 16.10 -8.24 8.93
CA ILE A 84 15.98 -6.80 9.22
C ILE A 84 15.97 -6.00 7.91
N LEU A 85 16.92 -6.27 7.01
CA LEU A 85 17.01 -5.55 5.73
C LEU A 85 15.75 -5.77 4.88
N SER A 86 15.23 -7.00 4.81
CA SER A 86 13.97 -7.28 4.11
C SER A 86 12.80 -6.52 4.71
N GLY A 87 12.73 -6.46 6.05
CA GLY A 87 11.71 -5.72 6.79
C GLY A 87 11.73 -4.21 6.56
N LEU A 88 12.86 -3.65 6.18
CA LEU A 88 13.00 -2.24 5.86
C LEU A 88 12.73 -1.96 4.37
N PHE A 89 13.44 -2.66 3.48
CA PHE A 89 13.45 -2.32 2.07
C PHE A 89 12.21 -2.80 1.30
N LEU A 90 11.61 -3.94 1.66
CA LEU A 90 10.43 -4.44 0.96
C LEU A 90 9.21 -3.52 1.17
N PRO A 91 8.85 -3.11 2.40
CA PRO A 91 7.73 -2.17 2.57
C PRO A 91 7.98 -0.81 1.91
N LEU A 92 9.21 -0.30 1.95
CA LEU A 92 9.56 0.95 1.27
C LEU A 92 9.38 0.84 -0.25
N ALA A 93 9.85 -0.26 -0.86
CA ALA A 93 9.66 -0.51 -2.28
C ALA A 93 8.17 -0.59 -2.64
N VAL A 94 7.35 -1.24 -1.81
CA VAL A 94 5.89 -1.29 -1.97
C VAL A 94 5.27 0.11 -1.92
N CYS A 95 5.67 0.95 -0.95
CA CYS A 95 5.17 2.33 -0.85
C CYS A 95 5.52 3.17 -2.09
N ILE A 96 6.77 3.06 -2.58
CA ILE A 96 7.21 3.76 -3.80
C ILE A 96 6.41 3.28 -5.00
N HIS A 97 6.29 1.96 -5.17
CA HIS A 97 5.51 1.36 -6.25
C HIS A 97 4.06 1.83 -6.22
N LEU A 98 3.43 1.84 -5.04
CA LEU A 98 2.05 2.28 -4.87
C LEU A 98 1.84 3.73 -5.28
N PHE A 99 2.75 4.62 -4.86
CA PHE A 99 2.70 6.03 -5.22
C PHE A 99 2.82 6.20 -6.74
N VAL A 100 3.86 5.62 -7.35
CA VAL A 100 4.10 5.70 -8.79
C VAL A 100 2.95 5.10 -9.59
N ALA A 101 2.45 3.93 -9.19
CA ALA A 101 1.35 3.26 -9.86
C ALA A 101 0.04 4.06 -9.78
N THR A 102 -0.26 4.63 -8.60
CA THR A 102 -1.48 5.43 -8.43
C THR A 102 -1.42 6.74 -9.21
N GLU A 103 -0.29 7.46 -9.16
CA GLU A 103 -0.11 8.69 -9.96
C GLU A 103 -0.09 8.42 -11.46
N ARG A 104 0.43 7.27 -11.90
CA ARG A 104 0.39 6.86 -13.30
C ARG A 104 -1.04 6.55 -13.73
N ALA A 105 -1.78 5.77 -12.94
CA ALA A 105 -3.16 5.43 -13.23
C ALA A 105 -4.07 6.67 -13.23
N LEU A 106 -3.81 7.66 -12.38
CA LEU A 106 -4.50 8.95 -12.41
C LEU A 106 -4.25 9.70 -13.72
N ARG A 107 -3.00 9.81 -14.17
CA ARG A 107 -2.65 10.47 -15.44
C ARG A 107 -3.21 9.76 -16.67
N GLU A 108 -3.17 8.43 -16.68
CA GLU A 108 -3.75 7.63 -17.77
C GLU A 108 -5.27 7.77 -17.84
N LYS A 109 -5.95 7.92 -16.70
CA LYS A 109 -7.41 8.07 -16.65
C LYS A 109 -7.90 9.50 -16.88
N PHE A 110 -7.11 10.50 -16.47
CA PHE A 110 -7.45 11.93 -16.57
C PHE A 110 -6.34 12.72 -17.30
N PRO A 111 -6.15 12.49 -18.61
CA PRO A 111 -5.07 13.11 -19.38
C PRO A 111 -5.24 14.62 -19.57
N GLU A 112 -6.48 15.11 -19.69
CA GLU A 112 -6.77 16.55 -19.91
C GLU A 112 -6.47 17.41 -18.67
N ASP A 113 -6.50 16.79 -17.49
CA ASP A 113 -6.23 17.46 -16.23
C ASP A 113 -4.76 17.38 -15.84
N SER A 114 -3.91 16.59 -16.51
CA SER A 114 -2.56 16.18 -16.07
C SER A 114 -1.57 17.33 -15.91
#